data_AF-A0A1V5WUL6-F1
#
_entry.id   AF-A0A1V5WUL6-F1
#
_cell.length_a   1.000
_cell.length_b   1.000
_cell.length_c   1.000
_cell.angle_alpha   90.00
_cell.angle_beta   90.00
_cell.angle_gamma   90.00
#
_symmetry.space_group_name_H-M   'P 1'
#
loop_
_entity.id
_entity.type
_entity.pdbx_description
1 polymer ?
#
loop_
_entity_poly.entity_id
_entity_poly.type
_entity_poly.pdbx_seq_one_letter_code
_entity_poly.pdbx_strand_id
1 'polypeptide(L)' 'MGSFGSPFFKGFKMPLQEGKSKQAFNANVSELVNSWRKHMKIGTSHPKSFNKARKQALAIAFSKQGK' A
#
# COMPACT_ATOMS: atom_id res chain seq x y z
N MET A 1 6.81 -14.03 30.60
CA MET A 1 6.63 -12.89 29.67
C MET A 1 6.88 -13.43 28.27
N GLY A 2 5.81 -13.82 27.55
CA GLY A 2 5.96 -14.39 26.21
C GLY A 2 6.52 -13.34 25.28
N SER A 3 7.75 -13.54 24.82
CA SER A 3 8.31 -12.83 23.68
C SER A 3 7.40 -13.14 22.50
N PHE A 4 6.45 -12.25 22.22
CA PHE A 4 5.71 -12.25 20.97
C PHE A 4 6.76 -12.00 19.90
N GLY A 5 7.31 -13.09 19.36
CA GLY A 5 8.04 -13.06 18.11
C GLY A 5 7.18 -12.25 17.15
N SER A 6 7.67 -11.05 16.82
CA SER A 6 7.11 -10.20 15.80
C SER A 6 6.74 -11.13 14.66
N PRO A 7 5.45 -11.26 14.26
CA PRO A 7 5.13 -12.14 13.18
C PRO A 7 5.94 -11.61 12.02
N PHE A 8 6.94 -12.40 11.64
CA PHE A 8 7.84 -12.13 10.55
C PHE A 8 6.96 -12.31 9.31
N PHE A 9 6.11 -11.30 9.06
CA PHE A 9 5.10 -11.26 8.02
C PHE A 9 5.86 -11.28 6.71
N LYS A 10 6.05 -12.51 6.21
CA LYS A 10 6.51 -12.87 4.87
C LYS A 10 6.09 -11.79 3.88
N GLY A 11 7.09 -11.15 3.28
CA GLY A 11 7.01 -9.85 2.63
C GLY A 11 5.73 -9.60 1.83
N PHE A 12 4.95 -8.62 2.29
CA PHE A 12 4.10 -7.84 1.39
C PHE A 12 5.02 -6.93 0.57
N LYS A 13 5.78 -7.53 -0.35
CA LYS A 13 6.62 -6.81 -1.30
C LYS A 13 5.66 -6.20 -2.30
N MET A 14 5.09 -5.02 -1.97
CA MET A 14 4.19 -4.27 -2.83
C MET A 14 4.84 -4.18 -4.21
N PRO A 15 4.38 -4.94 -5.22
CA PRO A 15 4.96 -4.88 -6.55
C PRO A 15 4.32 -3.68 -7.21
N LEU A 16 4.61 -2.49 -6.69
CA LEU A 16 4.21 -1.25 -7.33
C LEU A 16 4.93 -1.22 -8.67
N GLN A 17 4.13 -1.19 -9.73
CA GLN A 17 4.64 -1.08 -11.08
C GLN A 17 5.41 0.23 -11.20
N GLU A 18 6.62 0.13 -11.69
CA GLU A 18 7.47 1.28 -11.99
C GLU A 18 7.16 1.74 -13.41
N GLY A 19 6.88 3.03 -13.58
CA GLY A 19 6.57 3.60 -14.88
C GLY A 19 5.61 4.78 -14.83
N LYS A 20 5.69 5.63 -15.86
CA LYS A 20 4.88 6.84 -16.03
C LYS A 20 3.47 6.57 -16.57
N SER A 21 3.16 5.31 -16.90
CA SER A 21 1.91 4.97 -17.57
C SER A 21 0.70 5.08 -16.63
N LYS A 22 -0.44 5.53 -17.18
CA LYS A 22 -1.71 5.60 -16.44
C LYS A 22 -2.15 4.22 -15.93
N GLN A 23 -1.81 3.15 -16.66
CA GLN A 23 -2.07 1.77 -16.26
C GLN A 23 -1.29 1.39 -15.00
N ALA A 24 0.01 1.71 -14.95
CA ALA A 24 0.84 1.47 -13.76
C ALA A 24 0.31 2.23 -12.55
N PHE A 25 -0.08 3.50 -12.73
CA PHE A 25 -0.70 4.30 -11.68
C PHE A 25 -1.99 3.65 -11.14
N ASN A 26 -2.92 3.27 -12.02
CA ASN A 26 -4.18 2.65 -11.61
C ASN A 26 -3.99 1.28 -10.94
N ALA A 27 -3.05 0.47 -11.44
CA ALA A 27 -2.68 -0.80 -10.83
C ALA A 27 -2.14 -0.58 -9.41
N ASN A 28 -1.23 0.39 -9.23
CA ASN A 28 -0.65 0.74 -7.95
C ASN A 28 -1.69 1.20 -6.93
N VAL A 29 -2.60 2.10 -7.32
CA VAL A 29 -3.68 2.57 -6.43
C VAL A 29 -4.60 1.41 -6.03
N SER A 30 -4.97 0.57 -6.99
CA SER A 30 -5.86 -0.58 -6.75
C SER A 30 -5.24 -1.57 -5.76
N GLU A 31 -3.96 -1.88 -5.93
CA GLU A 31 -3.24 -2.80 -5.06
C GLU A 31 -3.13 -2.26 -3.62
N LEU A 32 -2.82 -0.97 -3.46
CA LEU A 32 -2.73 -0.32 -2.14
C LEU A 32 -4.09 -0.30 -1.42
N VAL A 33 -5.18 -0.02 -2.13
CA VAL A 33 -6.53 -0.05 -1.57
C VAL A 33 -6.97 -1.46 -1.22
N ASN A 34 -6.63 -2.44 -2.06
CA ASN A 34 -6.95 -3.85 -1.80
C ASN A 34 -6.20 -4.39 -0.58
N SER A 35 -4.92 -4.01 -0.43
CA SER A 35 -4.12 -4.31 0.76
C SER A 35 -4.77 -3.74 2.03
N TRP A 36 -5.25 -2.49 1.97
CA TRP A 36 -5.99 -1.90 3.08
C TRP A 36 -7.30 -2.65 3.38
N ARG A 37 -8.05 -3.07 2.36
CA ARG A 37 -9.30 -3.85 2.58
C ARG A 37 -9.03 -5.18 3.26
N LYS A 38 -7.93 -5.86 2.90
CA LYS A 38 -7.57 -7.17 3.45
C LYS A 38 -6.93 -7.09 4.84
N HIS A 39 -6.11 -6.07 5.07
CA HIS A 39 -5.23 -6.01 6.25
C HIS A 39 -5.39 -4.74 7.09
N MET A 40 -6.30 -3.84 6.71
CA MET A 40 -6.51 -2.52 7.34
C MET A 40 -5.24 -1.65 7.39
N LYS A 41 -4.26 -1.93 6.51
CA LYS A 41 -2.97 -1.24 6.46
C LYS A 41 -2.49 -0.98 5.04
N ILE A 42 -1.69 0.08 4.89
CA ILE A 42 -0.97 0.42 3.67
C ILE A 42 0.50 0.61 4.05
N GLY A 43 1.34 -0.35 3.66
CA GLY A 43 2.73 -0.39 4.11
C GLY A 43 2.81 -0.46 5.64
N THR A 44 3.34 0.59 6.26
CA THR A 44 3.48 0.74 7.72
C THR A 44 2.34 1.55 8.36
N SER A 45 1.46 2.16 7.55
CA SER A 45 0.37 3.01 8.01
C SER A 45 -0.93 2.22 8.20
N HIS A 46 -1.69 2.54 9.24
CA HIS A 46 -2.99 1.94 9.56
C HIS A 46 -4.11 2.99 9.49
N PRO A 47 -4.51 3.42 8.28
CA PRO A 47 -5.56 4.41 8.15
C PRO A 47 -6.90 3.86 8.66
N LYS A 48 -7.51 4.57 9.62
CA LYS A 48 -8.79 4.17 10.25
C LYS A 48 -10.01 4.25 9.31
N SER A 49 -9.85 4.80 8.10
CA SER A 49 -10.96 5.07 7.18
C SER A 49 -10.53 4.91 5.74
N PHE A 50 -11.46 4.44 4.89
CA PHE A 50 -11.22 4.23 3.46
C PHE A 50 -10.71 5.51 2.77
N ASN A 51 -11.24 6.69 3.12
CA ASN A 51 -10.80 7.96 2.54
C ASN A 51 -9.33 8.27 2.85
N LYS A 52 -8.85 7.94 4.05
CA LYS A 52 -7.44 8.12 4.43
C LYS A 52 -6.56 7.12 3.69
N ALA A 53 -7.02 5.87 3.60
CA ALA A 53 -6.36 4.82 2.84
C ALA A 53 -6.20 5.22 1.36
N ARG A 54 -7.27 5.71 0.73
CA ARG A 54 -7.27 6.15 -0.66
C ARG A 54 -6.34 7.34 -0.90
N LYS A 55 -6.35 8.35 -0.02
CA LYS A 55 -5.40 9.48 -0.12
C LYS A 55 -3.95 9.02 -0.05
N GLN A 56 -3.64 8.12 0.87
CA GLN A 56 -2.30 7.59 1.03
C GLN A 56 -1.88 6.71 -0.17
N ALA A 57 -2.80 5.90 -0.67
CA ALA A 57 -2.59 5.10 -1.88
C ALA A 57 -2.26 5.99 -3.09
N LEU A 58 -3.03 7.06 -3.30
CA LEU A 58 -2.79 8.04 -4.35
C LEU A 58 -1.43 8.72 -4.20
N ALA A 59 -1.08 9.18 -2.99
CA ALA A 59 0.21 9.82 -2.73
C ALA A 59 1.38 8.91 -3.09
N ILE A 60 1.34 7.63 -2.67
CA ILE A 60 2.38 6.64 -2.98
C ILE A 60 2.43 6.37 -4.49
N ALA A 61 1.28 6.21 -5.14
CA ALA A 61 1.21 5.98 -6.58
C ALA A 61 1.77 7.18 -7.38
N PHE A 62 1.48 8.41 -6.96
CA PHE A 62 2.06 9.62 -7.56
C PHE A 62 3.57 9.72 -7.34
N SER A 63 4.07 9.37 -6.14
CA SER A 63 5.51 9.32 -5.89
C SER A 63 6.22 8.30 -6.78
N LYS A 64 5.56 7.19 -7.12
CA LYS A 64 6.08 6.15 -8.01
C LYS A 64 5.96 6.48 -9.50
N GLN A 65 4.99 7.31 -9.88
CA GLN A 65 4.79 7.68 -11.28
C GLN A 65 5.98 8.45 -11.85
N GLY A 66 6.78 9.13 -11.01
CA GLY A 66 7.91 9.96 -11.45
C GLY A 66 7.41 11.20 -12.22
N LYS A 67 7.90 12.38 -11.84
CA LYS A 67 7.65 13.60 -12.65
C LYS A 67 8.21 13.37 -14.05
#